data_AF-A0A6L7QG76-F1
#
_entry.id   AF-A0A6L7QG76-F1
#
_cell.length_a   1.000
_cell.length_b   1.000
_cell.length_c   1.000
_cell.angle_alpha   90.00
_cell.angle_beta   90.00
_cell.angle_gamma   90.00
#
_symmetry.space_group_name_H-M   'P 1'
#
loop_
_entity.id
_entity.type
_entity.pdbx_description
1 polymer ?
#
loop_
_entity_poly.entity_id
_entity_poly.type
_entity_poly.pdbx_seq_one_letter_code
_entity_poly.pdbx_strand_id
1 'polypeptide(L)'
;MNALFQNDGQGVFVDVTEASGTGDPGSSFCAAWSDFDRDGYLDIYVANGTGATGDSTNVLFRNRGDGTFADVAEAAGVAHRGQTLSTAGGEFAGD
;
A
#
# COMPACT_ATOMS: atom_id res chain seq x y z
N MET A 1 -6.27 11.49 0.35
CA MET A 1 -4.84 11.25 0.59
C MET A 1 -4.73 10.26 1.72
N ASN A 2 -4.08 9.14 1.43
CA ASN A 2 -3.76 8.12 2.40
C ASN A 2 -2.60 8.59 3.27
N ALA A 3 -2.58 8.15 4.53
CA ALA A 3 -1.53 8.50 5.48
C ALA A 3 -0.95 7.25 6.13
N LEU A 4 0.37 7.22 6.32
CA LEU A 4 1.07 6.16 7.05
C LEU A 4 1.62 6.74 8.34
N PHE A 5 1.24 6.10 9.45
CA PHE A 5 1.73 6.44 10.78
C PHE A 5 2.60 5.32 11.32
N GLN A 6 3.80 5.65 11.77
CA GLN A 6 4.73 4.71 12.40
C GLN A 6 4.70 4.89 13.92
N ASN A 7 4.53 3.79 14.66
CA ASN A 7 4.70 3.79 16.12
C ASN A 7 6.20 3.86 16.46
N ASP A 8 6.58 4.78 17.34
CA ASP A 8 7.94 4.97 17.84
C ASP A 8 8.39 3.88 18.85
N GLY A 9 7.51 2.92 19.15
CA GLY A 9 7.74 1.83 20.10
C GLY A 9 7.40 2.19 21.54
N GLN A 10 7.06 3.46 21.81
CA GLN A 10 6.58 3.95 23.11
C GLN A 10 5.06 4.26 23.07
N GLY A 11 4.40 3.92 21.96
CA GLY A 11 2.97 4.16 21.77
C GLY A 11 2.65 5.53 21.19
N VAL A 12 3.65 6.27 20.70
CA VAL A 12 3.43 7.51 19.96
C VAL A 12 3.52 7.22 18.47
N PHE A 13 2.53 7.70 17.72
CA PHE A 13 2.47 7.55 16.28
C PHE A 13 2.94 8.83 15.59
N VAL A 14 3.89 8.69 14.68
CA VAL A 14 4.44 9.77 13.87
C VAL A 14 3.96 9.62 12.44
N ASP A 15 3.46 10.70 11.85
CA ASP A 15 3.14 10.74 10.42
C ASP A 15 4.44 10.66 9.62
N VAL A 16 4.59 9.58 8.86
CA VAL A 16 5.75 9.35 7.98
C VAL A 16 5.38 9.41 6.51
N THR A 17 4.16 9.82 6.16
CA THR A 17 3.57 9.68 4.81
C THR A 17 4.45 10.23 3.69
N GLU A 18 5.00 11.44 3.87
CA GLU A 18 5.90 12.03 2.88
C GLU A 18 7.29 11.40 2.91
N ALA A 19 7.83 11.17 4.12
CA ALA A 19 9.18 10.63 4.31
C ALA A 19 9.32 9.18 3.80
N SER A 20 8.24 8.39 3.91
CA SER A 20 8.17 7.00 3.47
C SER A 20 7.86 6.86 1.97
N GLY A 21 7.37 7.93 1.32
CA GLY A 21 6.92 7.89 -0.08
C GLY A 21 5.55 7.23 -0.29
N THR A 22 4.75 7.04 0.77
CA THR A 22 3.42 6.39 0.69
C THR A 22 2.26 7.38 0.51
N GLY A 23 2.56 8.63 0.17
CA GLY A 23 1.57 9.69 -0.06
C GLY A 23 0.74 9.49 -1.33
N ASP A 24 -0.18 8.54 -1.31
CA ASP A 24 -1.13 8.31 -2.40
C ASP A 24 -2.33 9.29 -2.30
N PRO A 25 -2.61 10.09 -3.35
CA PRO A 25 -3.77 10.98 -3.37
C PRO A 25 -5.10 10.24 -3.57
N GLY A 26 -5.07 8.94 -3.89
CA GLY A 26 -6.24 8.10 -4.11
C GLY A 26 -7.28 8.12 -2.98
N SER A 27 -8.54 7.89 -3.35
CA SER A 27 -9.62 7.66 -2.38
C SER A 27 -9.70 6.16 -2.11
N SER A 28 -9.11 5.73 -1.00
CA SER A 28 -9.05 4.32 -0.63
C SER A 28 -10.25 3.87 0.20
N PHE A 29 -10.54 2.57 0.13
CA PHE A 29 -11.53 1.91 0.99
C PHE A 29 -10.88 0.94 1.98
N CYS A 30 -9.73 0.38 1.62
CA CYS A 30 -9.05 -0.62 2.42
C CYS A 30 -7.55 -0.66 2.11
N ALA A 31 -6.76 -1.08 3.09
CA ALA A 31 -5.36 -1.42 2.93
C ALA A 31 -5.05 -2.75 3.63
N ALA A 32 -4.09 -3.50 3.12
CA ALA A 32 -3.60 -4.73 3.72
C ALA A 32 -2.07 -4.79 3.72
N TRP A 33 -1.52 -5.40 4.76
CA TRP A 33 -0.10 -5.70 4.88
C TRP A 33 0.18 -7.13 4.41
N SER A 34 1.24 -7.32 3.63
CA SER A 34 1.74 -8.63 3.21
C SER A 34 3.21 -8.51 2.81
N ASP A 35 4.01 -9.54 3.06
CA ASP A 35 5.35 -9.67 2.45
C ASP A 35 5.16 -10.41 1.11
N PHE A 36 4.94 -9.67 0.02
CA PHE A 36 4.52 -10.30 -1.25
C PHE A 36 5.69 -10.84 -2.07
N ASP A 37 6.90 -10.37 -1.82
CA ASP A 37 8.11 -10.78 -2.54
C ASP A 37 9.10 -11.59 -1.68
N ARG A 38 8.72 -11.87 -0.42
CA ARG A 38 9.45 -12.71 0.54
C ARG A 38 10.82 -12.14 0.91
N ASP A 39 10.95 -10.81 0.93
CA ASP A 39 12.18 -10.13 1.35
C ASP A 39 12.27 -9.89 2.87
N GLY A 40 11.22 -10.26 3.60
CA GLY A 40 11.14 -10.14 5.06
C GLY A 40 10.65 -8.79 5.54
N TYR A 41 10.28 -7.87 4.64
CA TYR A 41 9.67 -6.59 4.95
C TYR A 41 8.19 -6.60 4.53
N LEU A 42 7.30 -6.18 5.42
CA LEU A 42 5.88 -6.07 5.07
C LEU A 42 5.65 -4.91 4.10
N ASP A 43 4.99 -5.21 2.99
CA ASP A 43 4.51 -4.30 1.97
C ASP A 43 3.06 -3.87 2.23
N ILE A 44 2.58 -2.83 1.53
CA ILE A 44 1.22 -2.32 1.67
C ILE A 44 0.50 -2.38 0.32
N TYR A 45 -0.62 -3.08 0.27
CA TYR A 45 -1.58 -2.96 -0.83
C TYR A 45 -2.72 -2.05 -0.43
N VAL A 46 -3.04 -1.05 -1.26
CA VAL A 46 -4.15 -0.11 -1.04
C VAL A 46 -5.19 -0.27 -2.14
N ALA A 47 -6.40 -0.63 -1.73
CA ALA A 47 -7.58 -0.71 -2.59
C ALA A 47 -8.19 0.68 -2.74
N ASN A 48 -7.97 1.29 -3.90
CA ASN A 48 -8.53 2.57 -4.28
C ASN A 48 -9.86 2.41 -5.02
N GLY A 49 -10.70 3.42 -4.87
CA GLY A 49 -11.83 3.66 -5.75
C GLY A 49 -11.41 4.34 -7.05
N THR A 50 -12.39 4.61 -7.91
CA THR A 50 -12.21 5.37 -9.16
C THR A 50 -11.68 6.80 -8.98
N GLY A 51 -11.76 7.35 -7.77
CA GLY A 51 -11.41 8.75 -7.52
C GLY A 51 -12.38 9.74 -8.19
N ALA A 52 -12.14 11.03 -8.04
CA ALA A 52 -13.03 12.07 -8.59
C ALA A 52 -12.94 12.19 -10.12
N THR A 53 -11.80 11.86 -10.72
CA THR A 53 -11.54 11.99 -12.17
C THR A 53 -11.59 10.66 -12.92
N GLY A 54 -11.69 9.52 -12.22
CA GLY A 54 -11.65 8.19 -12.83
C GLY A 54 -10.24 7.62 -13.03
N ASP A 55 -9.19 8.36 -12.65
CA ASP A 55 -7.81 8.00 -12.97
C ASP A 55 -7.10 7.22 -11.85
N SER A 56 -7.72 7.08 -10.69
CA SER A 56 -7.14 6.37 -9.55
C SER A 56 -7.06 4.86 -9.79
N THR A 57 -5.91 4.29 -9.45
CA THR A 57 -5.63 2.85 -9.45
C THR A 57 -5.38 2.37 -8.04
N ASN A 58 -5.55 1.08 -7.80
CA ASN A 58 -4.93 0.45 -6.64
C ASN A 58 -3.41 0.65 -6.68
N VAL A 59 -2.80 0.76 -5.50
CA VAL A 59 -1.34 0.91 -5.36
C VAL A 59 -0.77 -0.23 -4.52
N LEU A 60 0.46 -0.64 -4.83
CA LEU A 60 1.22 -1.66 -4.11
C LEU A 60 2.56 -1.05 -3.74
N PHE A 61 2.70 -0.69 -2.48
CA PHE A 61 3.92 -0.12 -1.92
C PHE A 61 4.83 -1.23 -1.42
N ARG A 62 5.89 -1.53 -2.18
CA ARG A 62 6.96 -2.42 -1.75
C ARG A 62 7.85 -1.72 -0.73
N ASN A 63 8.05 -2.33 0.43
CA ASN A 63 8.96 -1.85 1.47
C ASN A 63 10.41 -2.11 1.07
N ARG A 64 11.29 -1.11 1.22
CA ARG A 64 12.72 -1.25 0.90
C ARG A 64 13.58 -1.66 2.09
N GLY A 65 13.00 -1.79 3.28
CA GLY A 65 13.70 -2.12 4.52
C GLY A 65 14.43 -0.94 5.17
N ASP A 66 14.42 0.24 4.55
CA ASP A 66 15.06 1.47 5.02
C ASP A 66 14.07 2.53 5.53
N GLY A 67 12.81 2.14 5.71
CA GLY A 67 11.71 3.03 6.09
C GLY A 67 11.03 3.72 4.90
N THR A 68 11.46 3.44 3.67
CA THR A 68 10.83 3.95 2.46
C THR A 68 10.12 2.85 1.66
N PHE A 69 9.20 3.28 0.81
CA PHE A 69 8.42 2.40 -0.05
C PHE A 69 8.53 2.81 -1.53
N ALA A 70 8.31 1.84 -2.42
CA ALA A 70 8.18 2.05 -3.85
C ALA A 70 6.80 1.60 -4.33
N ASP A 71 6.07 2.46 -5.06
CA ASP A 71 4.89 1.99 -5.78
C ASP A 71 5.32 1.11 -6.95
N VAL A 72 4.93 -0.16 -6.90
CA VAL A 72 5.23 -1.19 -7.90
C VAL A 72 3.95 -1.79 -8.50
N ALA A 73 2.78 -1.15 -8.30
CA ALA A 73 1.49 -1.70 -8.72
C ALA A 73 1.42 -2.05 -10.22
N GLU A 74 1.97 -1.18 -11.07
CA GLU A 74 2.02 -1.40 -12.52
C GLU A 74 2.93 -2.58 -12.87
N ALA A 75 4.12 -2.65 -12.26
CA ALA A 75 5.07 -3.74 -12.49
C ALA A 75 4.54 -5.10 -11.99
N ALA A 76 3.78 -5.09 -10.90
CA ALA A 76 3.13 -6.26 -10.33
C ALA A 76 1.79 -6.63 -11.02
N GLY A 77 1.30 -5.81 -11.96
CA GLY A 77 0.05 -6.06 -12.68
C GLY A 77 -1.22 -5.87 -11.85
N VAL A 78 -1.14 -5.13 -10.73
CA VAL A 78 -2.25 -4.90 -9.80
C VAL A 78 -2.77 -3.45 -9.79
N ALA A 79 -2.26 -2.59 -10.69
CA ALA A 79 -2.74 -1.22 -10.91
C ALA A 79 -4.13 -1.17 -11.56
N HIS A 80 -5.13 -1.76 -10.90
CA HIS A 80 -6.49 -1.83 -11.39
C HIS A 80 -7.20 -0.48 -11.23
N ARG A 81 -7.77 0.03 -12.33
CA ARG A 81 -8.73 1.15 -12.35
C ARG A 81 -10.16 0.66 -12.11
N GLY A 82 -10.82 1.13 -11.06
CA GLY A 82 -12.19 0.74 -10.74
C GLY A 82 -12.53 0.99 -9.28
N GLN A 83 -13.78 0.70 -8.89
CA GLN A 83 -14.11 0.65 -7.47
C GLN A 83 -13.63 -0.65 -6.85
N THR A 84 -12.58 -0.58 -6.02
CA THR A 84 -12.15 -1.68 -5.16
C THR A 84 -12.59 -1.41 -3.72
N LEU A 85 -13.45 -2.25 -3.16
CA LEU A 85 -14.05 -2.03 -1.83
C LEU A 85 -13.39 -2.85 -0.72
N SER A 86 -12.71 -3.94 -1.07
CA SER A 86 -12.05 -4.83 -0.12
C SER A 86 -10.81 -5.46 -0.74
N THR A 87 -9.92 -5.94 0.12
CA THR A 87 -8.78 -6.78 -0.27
C THR A 87 -8.69 -7.97 0.70
N ALA A 88 -8.14 -9.08 0.22
CA ALA A 88 -7.79 -10.24 1.01
C ALA A 88 -6.42 -10.74 0.54
N GLY A 89 -5.52 -11.02 1.47
CA GLY A 89 -4.19 -11.57 1.20
C GLY A 89 -4.11 -13.03 1.66
N GLY A 90 -3.35 -13.84 0.92
CA GLY A 90 -3.06 -15.22 1.30
C GLY A 90 -2.16 -15.89 0.28
N GLU A 91 -1.26 -16.77 0.74
CA GLU A 91 -0.44 -17.61 -0.12
C GLU A 91 -1.25 -18.84 -0.54
N PHE A 92 -1.77 -18.84 -1.76
CA PHE A 92 -2.52 -19.98 -2.26
C PHE A 92 -1.62 -21.13 -2.74
N ALA A 93 -0.44 -20.81 -3.30
CA ALA A 93 0.42 -21.78 -3.97
C ALA A 93 1.41 -22.51 -3.03
N GLY A 94 1.64 -22.00 -1.82
CA GLY A 94 2.47 -22.64 -0.79
C GLY A 94 3.94 -22.86 -1.17
N ASP A 95 4.45 -22.07 -2.12
CA ASP A 95 5.84 -22.05 -2.59
C ASP A 95 6.74 -21.13 -1.75
#